data_AF-A0A1Q7JZB1-F1
#
_entry.id   AF-A0A1Q7JZB1-F1
#
_cell.length_a   1.000
_cell.length_b   1.000
_cell.length_c   1.000
_cell.angle_alpha   90.00
_cell.angle_beta   90.00
_cell.angle_gamma   90.00
#
_symmetry.space_group_name_H-M   'P 1'
#
loop_
_entity.id
_entity.type
_entity.pdbx_description
1 polymer ?
#
loop_
_entity_poly.entity_id
_entity_poly.type
_entity_poly.pdbx_seq_one_letter_code
_entity_poly.pdbx_strand_id
1 'polypeptide(L)' 'MVGDRLDTDICPANTLGMTTIRVTNSLFALQVPARECELATYTVTHLSKIPQIVESIIG' A
#
# COMPACT_ATOMS: atom_id res chain seq x y z
N MET A 1 -5.77 -3.25 2.80
CA MET A 1 -4.58 -4.12 2.74
C MET A 1 -3.35 -3.29 3.09
N VAL A 2 -2.45 -3.84 3.91
CA VAL A 2 -1.12 -3.27 4.16
C VAL A 2 -0.10 -4.26 3.63
N GLY A 3 0.80 -3.82 2.77
CA GLY A 3 1.86 -4.65 2.21
C GLY A 3 2.96 -3.79 1.63
N ASP A 4 3.99 -4.41 1.05
CA ASP A 4 5.15 -3.72 0.52
C ASP A 4 5.36 -3.98 -0.98
N ARG A 5 4.85 -5.11 -1.47
CA ARG A 5 4.96 -5.55 -2.86
C ARG A 5 3.79 -5.07 -3.72
N LEU A 6 4.12 -4.46 -4.85
CA LEU A 6 3.11 -3.95 -5.78
C LEU A 6 2.30 -5.07 -6.45
N ASP A 7 2.97 -6.15 -6.83
CA ASP A 7 2.40 -7.24 -7.62
C ASP A 7 1.56 -8.23 -6.80
N THR A 8 1.87 -8.40 -5.51
CA THR A 8 1.20 -9.39 -4.64
C THR A 8 0.27 -8.77 -3.61
N ASP A 9 0.58 -7.56 -3.11
CA ASP A 9 -0.20 -6.96 -2.04
C ASP A 9 -1.11 -5.86 -2.58
N ILE A 10 -0.53 -4.93 -3.36
CA ILE A 10 -1.24 -3.74 -3.81
C ILE A 10 -2.19 -4.05 -4.97
N CYS A 11 -1.69 -4.60 -6.08
CA CYS A 11 -2.53 -4.86 -7.25
C CYS A 11 -3.68 -5.82 -6.98
N PRO A 12 -3.49 -6.96 -6.29
CA PRO A 12 -4.61 -7.83 -5.95
C PRO A 12 -5.64 -7.16 -5.05
N ALA A 13 -5.21 -6.41 -4.02
CA ALA A 13 -6.13 -5.72 -3.12
C ALA A 13 -6.89 -4.58 -3.78
N ASN A 14 -6.23 -3.77 -4.62
CA ASN A 14 -6.89 -2.74 -5.42
C ASN A 14 -7.91 -3.35 -6.40
N THR A 15 -7.59 -4.50 -7.02
CA THR A 15 -8.52 -5.22 -7.91
C THR A 15 -9.79 -5.66 -7.18
N LEU A 16 -9.71 -5.91 -5.87
CA LEU A 16 -10.84 -6.26 -5.02
C LEU A 16 -11.54 -5.05 -4.39
N GLY A 17 -11.16 -3.82 -4.77
CA GLY A 17 -11.77 -2.60 -4.24
C GLY A 17 -11.36 -2.26 -2.80
N MET A 18 -10.25 -2.80 -2.31
CA MET A 18 -9.74 -2.49 -0.97
C MET A 18 -8.90 -1.21 -0.98
N THR A 19 -8.98 -0.42 0.09
CA THR A 19 -7.98 0.61 0.38
C THR A 19 -6.60 -0.02 0.64
N THR A 20 -5.55 0.50 0.00
CA THR A 20 -4.19 -0.04 0.07
C THR A 20 -3.19 0.92 0.69
N ILE A 21 -2.32 0.41 1.56
CA ILE A 21 -1.19 1.15 2.15
C ILE A 21 0.09 0.39 1.82
N ARG A 22 0.98 1.01 1.03
CA ARG A 22 2.30 0.47 0.70
C ARG A 22 3.33 0.91 1.73
N VAL A 23 4.11 -0.03 2.25
CA VAL A 23 5.28 0.24 3.11
C VAL A 23 6.54 0.17 2.26
N THR A 24 7.36 1.22 2.26
CA THR A 24 8.55 1.32 1.39
C THR A 24 9.87 1.04 2.08
N ASN A 25 9.91 0.97 3.42
CA ASN A 25 11.08 0.43 4.13
C ASN A 25 11.05 -1.10 4.09
N SER A 26 11.32 -1.67 2.91
CA SER A 26 11.37 -3.11 2.67
C SER A 26 12.32 -3.46 1.52
N LEU A 27 12.51 -4.76 1.28
CA LEU A 27 13.32 -5.26 0.17
C LEU A 27 12.77 -4.87 -1.22
N PHE A 28 11.51 -4.46 -1.31
CA PHE A 28 10.81 -4.16 -2.57
C PHE A 28 10.60 -2.65 -2.78
N ALA A 29 11.32 -1.81 -2.04
CA ALA A 29 11.23 -0.35 -2.11
C ALA A 29 11.38 0.22 -3.53
N LEU A 30 12.22 -0.42 -4.35
CA LEU A 30 12.55 0.03 -5.71
C LEU A 30 11.49 -0.34 -6.76
N GLN A 31 10.47 -1.14 -6.42
CA GLN A 31 9.39 -1.42 -7.36
C GLN A 31 8.65 -0.13 -7.71
N VAL A 32 8.46 0.11 -9.01
CA VAL A 32 7.70 1.22 -9.57
C VAL A 32 6.42 0.64 -10.20
N PRO A 33 5.24 1.25 -9.99
CA PRO A 33 4.02 0.81 -10.63
C PRO A 33 4.15 0.80 -12.17
N ALA A 34 3.88 -0.34 -12.78
CA ALA A 34 3.81 -0.52 -14.22
C ALA A 34 2.36 -0.53 -14.73
N ARG A 35 1.38 -0.68 -13.83
CA ARG A 35 -0.05 -0.75 -14.13
C ARG A 35 -0.87 0.06 -13.13
N GLU A 36 -2.05 0.50 -13.53
CA GLU A 36 -3.01 1.23 -12.68
C GLU A 36 -3.29 0.51 -11.35
N CYS A 37 -3.51 -0.81 -11.38
CA CYS A 37 -3.80 -1.58 -10.16
C CYS A 37 -2.66 -1.51 -9.13
N GLU A 38 -1.42 -1.22 -9.52
CA GLU A 38 -0.26 -1.16 -8.63
C GLU A 38 -0.13 0.19 -7.91
N LEU A 39 -1.00 1.16 -8.20
CA LEU A 39 -1.03 2.45 -7.50
C LEU A 39 -1.66 2.29 -6.11
N ALA A 40 -0.83 2.32 -5.06
CA ALA A 40 -1.32 2.25 -3.69
C ALA A 40 -2.10 3.52 -3.30
N THR A 41 -3.19 3.38 -2.54
CA THR A 41 -3.94 4.55 -2.02
C THR A 41 -3.07 5.42 -1.12
N TYR A 42 -2.23 4.79 -0.30
CA TYR A 42 -1.27 5.47 0.56
C TYR A 42 0.11 4.81 0.45
N THR A 43 1.15 5.60 0.68
CA THR A 43 2.54 5.10 0.78
C THR A 43 3.18 5.65 2.04
N VAL A 44 3.82 4.79 2.82
CA VAL A 44 4.53 5.14 4.05
C VAL A 44 5.89 4.47 4.12
N THR A 45 6.86 5.12 4.76
CA THR A 45 8.17 4.51 5.01
C THR A 45 8.13 3.57 6.22
N HIS A 46 7.40 3.90 7.28
CA HIS A 46 7.41 3.13 8.53
C HIS A 46 6.02 2.64 8.94
N LEU A 47 5.96 1.42 9.48
CA LEU A 47 4.72 0.82 10.00
C LEU A 47 4.04 1.66 11.08
N SER A 48 4.81 2.42 11.85
CA SER A 48 4.28 3.32 12.89
C SER A 48 3.37 4.42 12.37
N LYS A 49 3.36 4.69 11.05
CA LYS A 49 2.44 5.65 10.42
C LYS A 49 1.07 5.06 10.08
N ILE A 50 0.92 3.73 10.10
CA ILE A 50 -0.33 3.06 9.72
C ILE A 50 -1.51 3.44 10.63
N PRO A 51 -1.38 3.48 11.97
CA PRO A 51 -2.52 3.80 12.85
C PRO A 51 -3.19 5.12 12.48
N GLN A 52 -2.40 6.18 12.25
CA GLN A 52 -2.91 7.50 11.87
C GLN A 52 -3.66 7.48 10.53
N ILE A 53 -3.19 6.70 9.55
CA ILE A 53 -3.86 6.57 8.25
C ILE A 53 -5.17 5.80 8.41
N VAL A 54 -5.15 4.69 9.15
CA VAL A 54 -6.34 3.88 9.38
C VAL A 54 -7.42 4.71 10.10
N GLU A 55 -7.04 5.47 11.13
CA GLU A 55 -7.94 6.41 11.81
C GLU A 55 -8.57 7.41 10.82
N SER A 56 -7.81 7.96 9.87
CA SER A 56 -8.36 8.88 8.86
C SER A 56 -9.32 8.24 7.84
N ILE A 57 -9.34 6.90 7.75
CA ILE A 57 -10.22 6.15 6.84
C ILE A 57 -11.51 5.72 7.53
N ILE A 58 -11.42 5.31 8.81
CA ILE A 58 -12.55 4.72 9.55
C ILE A 58 -13.17 5.67 10.57
N GLY A 59 -12.50 6.78 10.88
CA GLY A 59 -12.92 7.79 11.86
C GLY A 59 -13.84 8.86 11.30
#